data_AF-S9QEY5-F1
#
_entry.id   AF-S9QEY5-F1
#
_cell.length_a   1.000
_cell.length_b   1.000
_cell.length_c   1.000
_cell.angle_alpha   90.00
_cell.angle_beta   90.00
_cell.angle_gamma   90.00
#
_symmetry.space_group_name_H-M   'P 1'
#
loop_
_entity.id
_entity.type
_entity.pdbx_description
1 polymer ?
#
loop_
_entity_poly.entity_id
_entity_poly.type
_entity_poly.pdbx_seq_one_letter_code
_entity_poly.pdbx_strand_id
1 'polypeptide(L)'
;MKMEKSEKGEWMTMMSQGVRTGVMLVSLAVVPTALASGGKGMTWAKVSHASGIDQVGCWGCDAYVGETDCRTALPLLCIHQDGAPTPSGLTGYYPYWAGGNIATTLLVPGQALTSLAAANQLCVNFFGTGWRMAEFHDGWGWGFHAYGNVRGDMRFWVYIDDTQGNCWNP
;
A
#
# COMPACT_ATOMS: atom_id res chain seq x y z
N MET A 1 65.54 -58.83 -34.79
CA MET A 1 66.38 -57.63 -34.61
C MET A 1 65.44 -56.44 -34.44
N LYS A 2 65.51 -55.64 -33.37
CA LYS A 2 66.63 -55.27 -32.48
C LYS A 2 66.15 -55.21 -31.01
N MET A 3 67.03 -55.41 -30.03
CA MET A 3 66.71 -55.45 -28.58
C MET A 3 67.12 -54.16 -27.83
N GLU A 4 66.50 -53.92 -26.67
CA GLU A 4 66.93 -53.08 -25.51
C GLU A 4 67.19 -51.57 -25.77
N LYS A 5 67.10 -50.63 -24.82
CA LYS A 5 66.96 -50.60 -23.33
C LYS A 5 66.19 -49.30 -22.93
N SER A 6 65.89 -48.88 -21.69
CA SER A 6 66.27 -49.26 -20.31
C SER A 6 65.21 -48.80 -19.28
N GLU A 7 65.35 -49.19 -18.00
CA GLU A 7 64.46 -48.86 -16.87
C GLU A 7 64.74 -47.49 -16.18
N LYS A 8 63.70 -46.99 -15.48
CA LYS A 8 63.62 -46.19 -14.21
C LYS A 8 62.38 -45.29 -14.29
N GLY A 9 61.45 -45.21 -13.33
CA GLY A 9 61.35 -45.86 -12.02
C GLY A 9 61.24 -44.82 -10.91
N GLU A 10 60.04 -44.31 -10.63
CA GLU A 10 59.76 -43.58 -9.37
C GLU A 10 58.28 -43.66 -8.96
N TRP A 11 58.06 -43.70 -7.64
CA TRP A 11 56.76 -43.93 -7.02
C TRP A 11 56.22 -42.64 -6.45
N MET A 12 54.96 -42.27 -6.73
CA MET A 12 54.25 -41.37 -5.81
C MET A 12 52.71 -41.51 -5.83
N THR A 13 52.24 -42.17 -4.77
CA THR A 13 51.04 -41.80 -4.00
C THR A 13 49.69 -41.82 -4.70
N MET A 14 48.93 -42.88 -4.42
CA MET A 14 47.47 -42.93 -4.58
C MET A 14 46.82 -41.79 -3.79
N MET A 15 46.17 -40.84 -4.47
CA MET A 15 45.26 -39.91 -3.78
C MET A 15 43.95 -40.62 -3.47
N SER A 16 43.73 -40.86 -2.17
CA SER A 16 42.49 -41.40 -1.63
C SER A 16 41.28 -40.55 -2.04
N GLN A 17 40.26 -41.19 -2.62
CA GLN A 17 38.97 -40.55 -2.87
C GLN A 17 38.21 -40.41 -1.56
N GLY A 18 38.39 -39.27 -0.89
CA GLY A 18 37.60 -38.92 0.28
C GLY A 18 36.13 -38.66 -0.09
N VAL A 19 35.26 -39.64 0.14
CA VAL A 19 33.80 -39.48 0.06
C VAL A 19 33.39 -38.43 1.10
N ARG A 20 33.12 -37.20 0.64
CA ARG A 20 32.57 -36.14 1.48
C ARG A 20 31.07 -36.34 1.62
N THR A 21 30.66 -37.04 2.68
CA THR A 21 29.25 -37.13 3.09
C THR A 21 28.76 -35.75 3.54
N GLY A 22 28.24 -34.97 2.60
CA GLY A 22 27.64 -33.67 2.89
C GLY A 22 26.31 -33.84 3.60
N VAL A 23 26.26 -33.52 4.89
CA VAL A 23 25.00 -33.41 5.65
C VAL A 23 24.22 -32.21 5.12
N MET A 24 23.16 -32.46 4.34
CA MET A 24 22.20 -31.41 3.99
C MET A 24 21.40 -31.04 5.24
N LEU A 25 21.76 -29.91 5.85
CA LEU A 25 20.91 -29.25 6.82
C LEU A 25 19.69 -28.66 6.09
N VAL A 26 18.56 -29.35 6.18
CA VAL A 26 17.26 -28.84 5.72
C VAL A 26 16.79 -27.77 6.71
N SER A 27 17.15 -26.51 6.43
CA SER A 27 16.63 -25.36 7.17
C SER A 27 15.13 -25.22 6.93
N LEU A 28 14.33 -25.59 7.92
CA LEU A 28 12.90 -25.27 7.98
C LEU A 28 12.75 -23.75 8.06
N ALA A 29 12.44 -23.13 6.93
CA ALA A 29 12.06 -21.72 6.89
C ALA A 29 10.72 -21.56 7.64
N VAL A 30 10.79 -21.02 8.86
CA VAL A 30 9.60 -20.58 9.58
C VAL A 30 9.04 -19.37 8.85
N VAL A 31 8.11 -19.60 7.93
CA VAL A 31 7.26 -18.53 7.41
C VAL A 31 6.46 -17.99 8.59
N PRO A 32 6.63 -16.70 8.97
CA PRO A 32 5.75 -16.11 9.96
C PRO A 32 4.34 -16.19 9.40
N THR A 33 3.41 -16.75 10.18
CA THR A 33 1.99 -16.63 9.87
C THR A 33 1.65 -15.15 9.91
N ALA A 34 1.54 -14.52 8.73
CA ALA A 34 0.96 -13.21 8.61
C ALA A 34 -0.45 -13.32 9.18
N LEU A 35 -0.65 -12.80 10.40
CA LEU A 35 -1.97 -12.63 10.97
C LEU A 35 -2.68 -11.62 10.08
N ALA A 36 -3.39 -12.13 9.09
CA ALA A 36 -4.39 -11.39 8.34
C ALA A 36 -5.46 -10.97 9.37
N SER A 37 -5.22 -9.83 10.01
CA SER A 37 -5.90 -9.41 11.25
C SER A 37 -7.42 -9.32 11.11
N GLY A 38 -7.95 -9.38 9.88
CA GLY A 38 -9.39 -9.36 9.60
C GLY A 38 -10.05 -8.07 10.07
N GLY A 39 -9.24 -7.06 10.38
CA GLY A 39 -9.65 -5.79 10.94
C GLY A 39 -10.48 -4.98 9.95
N LYS A 40 -10.91 -3.83 10.43
CA LYS A 40 -11.65 -2.87 9.65
C LYS A 40 -10.80 -1.64 9.39
N GLY A 41 -11.08 -0.99 8.25
CA GLY A 41 -10.58 0.33 7.94
C GLY A 41 -11.75 1.26 7.63
N MET A 42 -11.54 2.53 7.88
CA MET A 42 -12.44 3.60 7.51
C MET A 42 -12.47 3.75 5.99
N THR A 43 -13.66 3.93 5.44
CA THR A 43 -13.82 4.27 4.02
C THR A 43 -14.79 5.42 3.85
N TRP A 44 -14.58 6.21 2.81
CA TRP A 44 -15.42 7.34 2.44
C TRP A 44 -16.09 7.09 1.08
N ALA A 45 -17.05 7.94 0.71
CA ALA A 45 -17.72 7.92 -0.58
C ALA A 45 -17.71 9.32 -1.21
N LYS A 46 -17.93 9.40 -2.53
CA LYS A 46 -18.31 10.67 -3.16
C LYS A 46 -19.72 11.04 -2.69
N VAL A 47 -19.88 12.26 -2.19
CA VAL A 47 -21.15 12.83 -1.75
C VAL A 47 -21.81 13.62 -2.88
N SER A 48 -21.04 14.44 -3.60
CA SER A 48 -21.53 15.24 -4.72
C SER A 48 -20.41 15.59 -5.72
N HIS A 49 -20.80 16.03 -6.92
CA HIS A 49 -19.91 16.59 -7.94
C HIS A 49 -20.56 17.82 -8.57
N ALA A 50 -19.82 18.92 -8.66
CA ALA A 50 -20.24 20.12 -9.39
C ALA A 50 -19.02 20.91 -9.88
N SER A 51 -19.05 21.39 -11.13
CA SER A 51 -18.04 22.32 -11.67
C SER A 51 -16.57 21.86 -11.53
N GLY A 52 -16.29 20.56 -11.66
CA GLY A 52 -14.95 20.01 -11.49
C GLY A 52 -14.48 19.87 -10.03
N ILE A 53 -15.38 20.08 -9.08
CA ILE A 53 -15.17 19.91 -7.64
C ILE A 53 -15.95 18.69 -7.20
N ASP A 54 -15.28 17.81 -6.47
CA ASP A 54 -15.90 16.69 -5.77
C ASP A 54 -16.04 17.02 -4.28
N GLN A 55 -17.18 16.69 -3.71
CA GLN A 55 -17.32 16.51 -2.26
C GLN A 55 -17.13 15.03 -1.95
N VAL A 56 -16.20 14.72 -1.06
CA VAL A 56 -15.93 13.37 -0.56
C VAL A 56 -16.06 13.35 0.95
N GLY A 57 -16.51 12.24 1.53
CA GLY A 57 -16.72 12.21 2.97
C GLY A 57 -17.28 10.90 3.51
N CYS A 58 -17.46 10.90 4.83
CA CYS A 58 -18.08 9.85 5.60
C CYS A 58 -19.57 9.72 5.22
N TRP A 59 -19.95 8.56 4.69
CA TRP A 59 -21.36 8.18 4.53
C TRP A 59 -21.59 6.88 5.28
N GLY A 60 -21.98 6.95 6.56
CA GLY A 60 -22.07 5.77 7.43
C GLY A 60 -20.71 5.06 7.59
N CYS A 61 -19.64 5.83 7.82
CA CYS A 61 -18.32 5.31 8.17
C CYS A 61 -18.12 5.25 9.70
N ASP A 62 -17.09 4.55 10.16
CA ASP A 62 -16.62 4.61 11.54
C ASP A 62 -15.17 5.09 11.56
N ALA A 63 -14.95 6.33 12.02
CA ALA A 63 -13.62 6.93 12.09
C ALA A 63 -12.79 6.44 13.29
N TYR A 64 -13.37 5.73 14.26
CA TYR A 64 -12.69 5.31 15.48
C TYR A 64 -12.07 3.92 15.35
N VAL A 65 -12.80 2.98 14.72
CA VAL A 65 -12.41 1.57 14.57
C VAL A 65 -12.56 1.02 13.14
N GLY A 66 -13.01 1.84 12.19
CA GLY A 66 -13.27 1.43 10.81
C GLY A 66 -14.55 0.61 10.63
N GLU A 67 -15.21 0.76 9.49
CA GLU A 67 -16.42 -0.01 9.16
C GLU A 67 -16.20 -1.17 8.18
N THR A 68 -15.19 -1.07 7.29
CA THR A 68 -15.02 -1.93 6.12
C THR A 68 -13.93 -2.98 6.33
N ASP A 69 -14.25 -4.26 6.07
CA ASP A 69 -13.30 -5.38 6.13
C ASP A 69 -12.07 -5.13 5.25
N CYS A 70 -10.87 -5.16 5.83
CA CYS A 70 -9.61 -4.90 5.13
C CYS A 70 -9.26 -5.90 4.01
N ARG A 71 -9.98 -7.02 3.87
CA ARG A 71 -9.86 -7.91 2.70
C ARG A 71 -10.57 -7.35 1.47
N THR A 72 -11.45 -6.36 1.63
CA THR A 72 -12.18 -5.71 0.53
C THR A 72 -11.19 -4.96 -0.37
N ALA A 73 -11.31 -5.13 -1.69
CA ALA A 73 -10.53 -4.37 -2.65
C ALA A 73 -11.29 -3.10 -3.07
N LEU A 74 -10.82 -1.93 -2.60
CA LEU A 74 -11.38 -0.61 -2.89
C LEU A 74 -10.27 0.33 -3.41
N PRO A 75 -10.60 1.37 -4.18
CA PRO A 75 -9.63 2.42 -4.51
C PRO A 75 -9.10 3.10 -3.25
N LEU A 76 -7.87 3.62 -3.29
CA LEU A 76 -7.44 4.65 -2.35
C LEU A 76 -7.93 5.99 -2.87
N LEU A 77 -8.42 6.85 -1.98
CA LEU A 77 -8.48 8.28 -2.25
C LEU A 77 -7.06 8.84 -2.07
N CYS A 78 -6.54 9.44 -3.13
CA CYS A 78 -5.26 10.14 -3.13
C CYS A 78 -5.50 11.64 -3.32
N ILE A 79 -4.66 12.46 -2.68
CA ILE A 79 -4.70 13.92 -2.76
C ILE A 79 -3.31 14.48 -3.10
N HIS A 80 -3.30 15.56 -3.88
CA HIS A 80 -2.15 16.43 -4.10
C HIS A 80 -2.54 17.86 -3.71
N GLN A 81 -2.05 18.31 -2.54
CA GLN A 81 -2.27 19.66 -2.06
C GLN A 81 -1.23 20.60 -2.68
N ASP A 82 -1.65 21.38 -3.67
CA ASP A 82 -0.84 22.38 -4.38
C ASP A 82 -1.06 23.81 -3.86
N GLY A 83 -1.93 23.98 -2.86
CA GLY A 83 -2.31 25.30 -2.34
C GLY A 83 -3.35 26.01 -3.20
N ALA A 84 -4.08 25.28 -4.06
CA ALA A 84 -5.19 25.83 -4.82
C ALA A 84 -6.16 26.63 -3.94
N PRO A 85 -6.62 27.81 -4.38
CA PRO A 85 -7.56 28.62 -3.61
C PRO A 85 -8.96 27.99 -3.59
N THR A 86 -9.69 28.21 -2.50
CA THR A 86 -11.10 27.80 -2.38
C THR A 86 -11.94 28.41 -3.51
N PRO A 87 -12.66 27.59 -4.30
CA PRO A 87 -13.56 28.09 -5.35
C PRO A 87 -14.66 29.01 -4.79
N SER A 88 -14.94 30.11 -5.51
CA SER A 88 -16.00 31.04 -5.14
C SER A 88 -17.37 30.36 -5.18
N GLY A 89 -18.18 30.53 -4.14
CA GLY A 89 -19.52 29.94 -4.08
C GLY A 89 -19.55 28.45 -3.71
N LEU A 90 -18.47 27.90 -3.15
CA LEU A 90 -18.48 26.58 -2.52
C LEU A 90 -19.54 26.54 -1.40
N THR A 91 -20.49 25.61 -1.51
CA THR A 91 -21.57 25.39 -0.55
C THR A 91 -21.71 23.90 -0.25
N GLY A 92 -22.05 23.54 0.98
CA GLY A 92 -22.18 22.15 1.40
C GLY A 92 -22.38 22.01 2.90
N TYR A 93 -22.65 20.78 3.35
CA TYR A 93 -22.76 20.45 4.78
C TYR A 93 -21.41 20.52 5.51
N TYR A 94 -20.32 20.30 4.77
CA TYR A 94 -18.93 20.51 5.20
C TYR A 94 -18.22 21.34 4.12
N PRO A 95 -18.32 22.69 4.13
CA PRO A 95 -17.75 23.56 3.09
C PRO A 95 -16.22 23.70 3.20
N TYR A 96 -15.55 22.72 3.77
CA TYR A 96 -14.12 22.71 3.99
C TYR A 96 -13.39 22.36 2.69
N TRP A 97 -12.40 23.17 2.35
CA TRP A 97 -11.62 23.04 1.13
C TRP A 97 -10.25 22.44 1.45
N ALA A 98 -9.89 21.35 0.77
CA ALA A 98 -8.66 20.62 1.05
C ALA A 98 -7.41 21.16 0.35
N GLY A 99 -7.50 22.26 -0.41
CA GLY A 99 -6.31 22.95 -0.94
C GLY A 99 -5.63 22.26 -2.12
N GLY A 100 -6.34 21.48 -2.94
CA GLY A 100 -5.76 20.82 -4.11
C GLY A 100 -6.66 19.86 -4.87
N ASN A 101 -6.04 18.84 -5.46
CA ASN A 101 -6.62 17.89 -6.39
C ASN A 101 -6.75 16.49 -5.78
N ILE A 102 -7.84 15.76 -6.07
CA ILE A 102 -8.03 14.36 -5.68
C ILE A 102 -8.24 13.42 -6.87
N ALA A 103 -7.78 12.18 -6.69
CA ALA A 103 -7.90 11.08 -7.63
C ALA A 103 -8.10 9.75 -6.88
N THR A 104 -8.56 8.71 -7.57
CA THR A 104 -8.71 7.36 -7.00
C THR A 104 -7.91 6.32 -7.78
N THR A 105 -7.19 5.45 -7.08
CA THR A 105 -6.37 4.38 -7.69
C THR A 105 -7.23 3.28 -8.34
N LEU A 106 -6.58 2.24 -8.90
CA LEU A 106 -7.23 0.94 -9.06
C LEU A 106 -7.57 0.31 -7.70
N LEU A 107 -8.31 -0.80 -7.70
CA LEU A 107 -8.72 -1.48 -6.48
C LEU A 107 -7.51 -2.05 -5.71
N VAL A 108 -7.41 -1.72 -4.42
CA VAL A 108 -6.38 -2.17 -3.50
C VAL A 108 -7.05 -2.85 -2.30
N PRO A 109 -6.71 -4.11 -1.97
CA PRO A 109 -7.11 -4.72 -0.71
C PRO A 109 -6.58 -3.90 0.47
N GLY A 110 -7.41 -3.56 1.45
CA GLY A 110 -6.98 -2.82 2.65
C GLY A 110 -5.78 -3.44 3.37
N GLN A 111 -5.63 -4.77 3.33
CA GLN A 111 -4.47 -5.52 3.85
C GLN A 111 -3.14 -5.22 3.13
N ALA A 112 -3.16 -4.66 1.92
CA ALA A 112 -1.95 -4.17 1.25
C ALA A 112 -1.47 -2.82 1.80
N LEU A 113 -2.33 -2.12 2.55
CA LEU A 113 -2.00 -0.90 3.27
C LEU A 113 -1.39 -1.28 4.61
N THR A 114 -0.08 -1.49 4.62
CA THR A 114 0.67 -1.91 5.82
C THR A 114 1.20 -0.76 6.65
N SER A 115 1.08 0.48 6.16
CA SER A 115 1.41 1.73 6.85
C SER A 115 0.96 2.92 6.00
N LEU A 116 0.87 4.11 6.60
CA LEU A 116 0.71 5.37 5.87
C LEU A 116 1.80 5.57 4.80
N ALA A 117 3.06 5.19 5.08
CA ALA A 117 4.14 5.28 4.11
C ALA A 117 3.89 4.39 2.87
N ALA A 118 3.41 3.16 3.07
CA ALA A 118 3.05 2.26 1.98
C ALA A 118 1.85 2.78 1.17
N ALA A 119 0.83 3.33 1.84
CA ALA A 119 -0.33 3.92 1.17
C ALA A 119 0.03 5.18 0.36
N ASN A 120 0.88 6.06 0.91
CA ASN A 120 1.41 7.22 0.20
C ASN A 120 2.24 6.80 -1.02
N GLN A 121 3.06 5.75 -0.90
CA GLN A 121 3.83 5.23 -2.03
C GLN A 121 2.92 4.68 -3.15
N LEU A 122 1.76 4.10 -2.84
CA LEU A 122 0.77 3.75 -3.85
C LEU A 122 0.25 4.99 -4.59
N CYS A 123 -0.12 6.05 -3.88
CA CYS A 123 -0.54 7.30 -4.51
C CYS A 123 0.56 7.91 -5.40
N VAL A 124 1.82 7.91 -4.94
CA VAL A 124 2.98 8.33 -5.76
C VAL A 124 3.16 7.46 -7.00
N ASN A 125 2.98 6.14 -6.89
CA ASN A 125 3.12 5.22 -8.03
C ASN A 125 2.02 5.42 -9.08
N PHE A 126 0.81 5.82 -8.69
CA PHE A 126 -0.31 6.06 -9.61
C PHE A 126 -0.29 7.46 -10.24
N PHE A 127 0.12 8.49 -9.49
CA PHE A 127 -0.11 9.89 -9.87
C PHE A 127 1.16 10.78 -9.84
N GLY A 128 2.29 10.27 -9.35
CA GLY A 128 3.57 10.97 -9.27
C GLY A 128 3.88 11.60 -7.92
N THR A 129 5.06 12.21 -7.81
CA THR A 129 5.53 12.90 -6.59
C THR A 129 4.54 13.98 -6.13
N GLY A 130 4.39 14.14 -4.82
CA GLY A 130 3.48 15.11 -4.20
C GLY A 130 2.09 14.54 -3.87
N TRP A 131 1.71 13.43 -4.50
CA TRP A 131 0.48 12.71 -4.15
C TRP A 131 0.68 11.85 -2.89
N ARG A 132 -0.32 11.84 -2.02
CA ARG A 132 -0.39 10.99 -0.83
C ARG A 132 -1.81 10.44 -0.64
N MET A 133 -2.00 9.51 0.28
CA MET A 133 -3.34 9.09 0.69
C MET A 133 -4.06 10.30 1.31
N ALA A 134 -5.36 10.40 1.06
CA ALA A 134 -6.19 11.42 1.69
C ALA A 134 -6.46 11.08 3.15
N GLU A 135 -6.35 12.10 3.99
CA GLU A 135 -6.49 12.07 5.44
C GLU A 135 -7.85 12.66 5.83
N PHE A 136 -8.40 12.20 6.95
CA PHE A 136 -9.72 12.58 7.46
C PHE A 136 -9.86 14.10 7.68
N HIS A 137 -8.83 14.74 8.23
CA HIS A 137 -8.78 16.17 8.54
C HIS A 137 -8.24 17.04 7.40
N ASP A 138 -7.99 16.50 6.20
CA ASP A 138 -7.57 17.28 5.01
C ASP A 138 -8.51 18.45 4.68
N GLY A 139 -9.76 18.36 5.10
CA GLY A 139 -10.65 19.50 5.27
C GLY A 139 -11.41 19.43 6.59
N TRP A 140 -10.71 19.56 7.72
CA TRP A 140 -11.24 19.67 9.09
C TRP A 140 -12.00 18.46 9.67
N GLY A 141 -12.31 17.42 8.89
CA GLY A 141 -12.91 16.18 9.36
C GLY A 141 -14.24 15.84 8.70
N TRP A 142 -14.61 14.56 8.70
CA TRP A 142 -15.87 13.98 8.18
C TRP A 142 -16.13 14.13 6.67
N GLY A 143 -15.49 15.07 5.99
CA GLY A 143 -15.54 15.23 4.54
C GLY A 143 -14.97 16.57 4.10
N PHE A 144 -14.58 16.65 2.83
CA PHE A 144 -14.03 17.87 2.24
C PHE A 144 -14.40 18.02 0.76
N HIS A 145 -14.18 19.23 0.25
CA HIS A 145 -14.20 19.54 -1.17
C HIS A 145 -12.77 19.68 -1.71
N ALA A 146 -12.54 19.16 -2.91
CA ALA A 146 -11.29 19.29 -3.66
C ALA A 146 -11.58 19.28 -5.17
N TYR A 147 -10.65 19.75 -5.99
CA TYR A 147 -10.77 19.56 -7.44
C TYR A 147 -10.67 18.07 -7.77
N GLY A 148 -11.55 17.56 -8.63
CA GLY A 148 -11.58 16.14 -8.91
C GLY A 148 -12.73 15.69 -9.80
N ASN A 149 -12.59 14.45 -10.25
CA ASN A 149 -13.67 13.64 -10.81
C ASN A 149 -13.43 12.17 -10.45
N VAL A 150 -13.37 11.88 -9.14
CA VAL A 150 -13.23 10.51 -8.62
C VAL A 150 -14.47 9.69 -8.96
N ARG A 151 -14.40 8.36 -8.85
CA ARG A 151 -15.59 7.53 -9.05
C ARG A 151 -16.57 7.65 -7.88
N GLY A 152 -17.86 7.48 -8.16
CA GLY A 152 -18.96 7.58 -7.17
C GLY A 152 -19.77 6.29 -6.99
N ASP A 153 -19.44 5.23 -7.72
CA ASP A 153 -20.11 3.92 -7.69
C ASP A 153 -19.59 2.99 -6.59
N MET A 154 -18.50 3.37 -5.91
CA MET A 154 -17.94 2.63 -4.79
C MET A 154 -17.26 3.53 -3.76
N ARG A 155 -17.07 3.00 -2.56
CA ARG A 155 -16.30 3.63 -1.48
C ARG A 155 -14.80 3.55 -1.77
N PHE A 156 -14.02 4.38 -1.09
CA PHE A 156 -12.57 4.42 -1.18
C PHE A 156 -11.93 4.47 0.20
N TRP A 157 -10.73 3.89 0.32
CA TRP A 157 -9.91 3.97 1.52
C TRP A 157 -9.42 5.40 1.74
N VAL A 158 -9.56 5.85 2.98
CA VAL A 158 -9.02 7.10 3.55
C VAL A 158 -8.34 6.74 4.87
N TYR A 159 -7.45 7.59 5.38
CA TYR A 159 -6.78 7.34 6.67
C TYR A 159 -7.08 8.42 7.69
N ILE A 160 -6.82 8.11 8.95
CA ILE A 160 -6.93 8.99 10.11
C ILE A 160 -5.74 8.73 11.04
N ASP A 161 -5.13 9.78 11.59
CA ASP A 161 -3.88 9.70 12.36
C ASP A 161 -4.05 9.74 13.88
N ASP A 162 -5.24 10.08 14.39
CA ASP A 162 -5.56 10.16 15.82
C ASP A 162 -6.40 8.97 16.36
N THR A 163 -6.76 7.99 15.52
CA THR A 163 -7.52 6.79 15.92
C THR A 163 -7.00 5.46 15.32
N GLN A 164 -7.71 4.36 15.59
CA GLN A 164 -7.45 3.00 15.07
C GLN A 164 -8.31 2.70 13.82
N GLY A 165 -8.74 3.73 13.09
CA GLY A 165 -9.57 3.59 11.89
C GLY A 165 -8.87 3.05 10.64
N ASN A 166 -7.65 2.49 10.70
CA ASN A 166 -6.90 2.06 9.52
C ASN A 166 -6.48 0.58 9.55
N CYS A 167 -6.40 -0.04 8.37
CA CYS A 167 -6.08 -1.47 8.21
C CYS A 167 -4.71 -1.93 8.73
N TRP A 168 -3.80 -0.99 9.04
CA TRP A 168 -2.47 -1.26 9.60
C TRP A 168 -2.33 -1.01 11.10
N ASN A 169 -3.35 -0.44 11.76
CA ASN A 169 -3.42 -0.26 13.21
C ASN A 169 -4.82 -0.58 13.78
N PRO A 170 -5.34 -1.80 13.53
CA PRO A 170 -6.64 -2.25 14.04
C PRO A 170 -6.64 -2.55 15.56
#